data_AF-A0A3C1WCP4-F1
#
_entry.id   AF-A0A3C1WCP4-F1
#
_cell.length_a   1.000
_cell.length_b   1.000
_cell.length_c   1.000
_cell.angle_alpha   90.00
_cell.angle_beta   90.00
_cell.angle_gamma   90.00
#
_symmetry.space_group_name_H-M   'P 1'
#
loop_
_entity.id
_entity.type
_entity.pdbx_description
1 polymer ?
#
loop_
_entity_poly.entity_id
_entity_poly.type
_entity_poly.pdbx_seq_one_letter_code
_entity_poly.pdbx_strand_id
1 'polypeptide(L)'
;MALSSSVVNQIIQQEILTDDLSDDDLVDFCQIANLAYRSGNPIVSDQDYDFIYLPALKQRLPKHPLFESIEPEGKSFSEEKVLLPEPMLSTDKAYSWDEIRKWIERLEKSAIDIGLAYVDIQIKATPKLDGFAGFDDGTHFYTRGDGKKGSDISRVFERGLQVYNDSERGQGAGEIVVKKSYFESHLSNDFEYPRNFQASLIKEKTLDQKAQQAITDKAALFVPFIQLPIWLGDINTLSTQFEKIVIDILATVDFDVDGVVFEVTNESLKTQMGANRKFHRWQIAFKENKDKAQVKVLSVTPQVGRTGKITPVAELEPTLLSGATIVRATGHHYGLVKEQGLGAGSIIELTRSGLVIPKINKVLKSAAVDIPDHCPSCGEKLQWESDFLMCVNHAICPAQVIGKMAYFFKILANNDGFGIATIKKLYEHGIRKISQIYTLSVNDLSAMGFGEKTSINLVNQLKRSTSEQIEDWRFLAAFGVNRLGMGNCENLLKSYSINKIFKLYLEQISDIDGFAELTAKMIVTGLNSIKSEFDLLSQYRFNLEQTPLQKDLAEFSHQLSGKKVIFTGKMSSSREAMKKYAKSIGIQVVSSISAKTDYLVVGEKVGQKKIESAEKYGVEILSETNYLSMITLI
;
A
#
# COMPACT_ATOMS: atom_id res chain seq x y z
N MET A 1 -35.05 10.60 -36.35
CA MET A 1 -36.42 10.11 -36.57
C MET A 1 -36.43 8.79 -35.81
N ALA A 2 -37.12 8.68 -34.67
CA ALA A 2 -36.82 7.63 -33.69
C ALA A 2 -36.77 6.22 -34.33
N LEU A 3 -35.68 5.49 -34.08
CA LEU A 3 -35.48 4.13 -34.56
C LEU A 3 -36.73 3.26 -34.36
N SER A 4 -37.19 2.59 -35.41
CA SER A 4 -38.34 1.71 -35.27
C SER A 4 -38.01 0.49 -34.40
N SER A 5 -38.98 0.00 -33.62
CA SER A 5 -38.82 -1.17 -32.76
C SER A 5 -38.38 -2.43 -33.53
N SER A 6 -38.75 -2.53 -34.81
CA SER A 6 -38.32 -3.61 -35.71
C SER A 6 -36.80 -3.56 -35.95
N VAL A 7 -36.25 -2.38 -36.21
CA VAL A 7 -34.82 -2.19 -36.47
C VAL A 7 -34.01 -2.38 -35.19
N VAL A 8 -34.50 -1.91 -34.04
CA VAL A 8 -33.87 -2.16 -32.73
C VAL A 8 -33.72 -3.67 -32.48
N ASN A 9 -34.77 -4.47 -32.72
CA ASN A 9 -34.72 -5.92 -32.55
C ASN A 9 -33.74 -6.60 -33.52
N GLN A 10 -33.67 -6.13 -34.78
CA GLN A 10 -32.71 -6.65 -35.76
C GLN A 10 -31.25 -6.36 -35.36
N ILE A 11 -30.98 -5.19 -34.76
CA ILE A 11 -29.65 -4.86 -34.22
C ILE A 11 -29.32 -5.76 -33.01
N ILE A 12 -30.27 -5.97 -32.10
CA ILE A 12 -30.09 -6.85 -30.92
C ILE A 12 -29.79 -8.30 -31.36
N GLN A 13 -30.45 -8.77 -32.42
CA GLN A 13 -30.25 -10.10 -32.99
C GLN A 13 -29.01 -10.20 -33.90
N GLN A 14 -28.25 -9.11 -34.05
CA GLN A 14 -27.08 -9.01 -34.93
C GLN A 14 -27.40 -9.29 -36.41
N GLU A 15 -28.64 -9.09 -36.83
CA GLU A 15 -29.05 -9.18 -38.25
C GLU A 15 -28.64 -7.94 -39.05
N ILE A 16 -28.41 -6.81 -38.36
CA ILE A 16 -27.88 -5.56 -38.91
C ILE A 16 -26.62 -5.20 -38.11
N LEU A 17 -25.48 -5.04 -38.79
CA LEU A 17 -24.22 -4.69 -38.14
C LEU A 17 -24.05 -3.17 -38.02
N THR A 18 -23.10 -2.72 -37.21
CA THR A 18 -22.82 -1.28 -37.00
C THR A 18 -22.44 -0.55 -38.29
N ASP A 19 -21.88 -1.25 -39.26
CA ASP A 19 -21.48 -0.70 -40.56
C ASP A 19 -22.68 -0.51 -41.50
N ASP A 20 -23.77 -1.24 -41.27
CA ASP A 20 -25.01 -1.18 -42.05
C ASP A 20 -25.96 -0.07 -41.56
N LEU A 21 -25.68 0.52 -40.38
CA LEU A 21 -26.48 1.59 -39.79
C LEU A 21 -26.09 2.98 -40.34
N SER A 22 -27.09 3.84 -40.52
CA SER A 22 -26.85 5.27 -40.70
C SER A 22 -26.32 5.90 -39.41
N ASP A 23 -25.67 7.07 -39.51
CA ASP A 23 -25.15 7.77 -38.34
C ASP A 23 -26.26 8.15 -37.34
N ASP A 24 -27.43 8.56 -37.84
CA ASP A 24 -28.61 8.88 -37.03
C ASP A 24 -29.18 7.62 -36.34
N ASP A 25 -29.20 6.48 -37.05
CA ASP A 25 -29.70 5.22 -36.51
C ASP A 25 -28.79 4.68 -35.39
N LEU A 26 -27.48 4.83 -35.55
CA LEU A 26 -26.50 4.44 -34.54
C LEU A 26 -26.57 5.35 -33.30
N VAL A 27 -26.84 6.65 -33.47
CA VAL A 27 -27.10 7.57 -32.36
C VAL A 27 -28.36 7.17 -31.60
N ASP A 28 -29.47 6.98 -32.32
CA ASP A 28 -30.76 6.63 -31.72
C ASP A 28 -30.67 5.29 -30.98
N PHE A 29 -30.00 4.28 -31.57
CA PHE A 29 -29.76 3.00 -30.90
C PHE A 29 -28.90 3.16 -29.63
N CYS A 30 -27.82 3.93 -29.68
CA CYS A 30 -26.98 4.21 -28.51
C CYS A 30 -27.77 4.89 -27.37
N GLN A 31 -28.72 5.77 -27.70
CA GLN A 31 -29.57 6.43 -26.71
C GLN A 31 -30.60 5.46 -26.12
N ILE A 32 -31.26 4.67 -26.95
CA ILE A 32 -32.25 3.66 -26.53
C ILE A 32 -31.60 2.62 -25.63
N ALA A 33 -30.41 2.12 -25.99
CA ALA A 33 -29.68 1.13 -25.19
C ALA A 33 -29.26 1.67 -23.81
N ASN A 34 -28.77 2.91 -23.73
CA ASN A 34 -28.43 3.56 -22.46
C ASN A 34 -29.67 3.80 -21.58
N LEU A 35 -30.79 4.21 -22.17
CA LEU A 35 -32.07 4.38 -21.45
C LEU A 35 -32.59 3.03 -20.92
N ALA A 36 -32.53 1.99 -21.74
CA ALA A 36 -32.96 0.64 -21.39
C ALA A 36 -32.14 0.07 -20.23
N TYR A 37 -30.81 0.22 -20.28
CA TYR A 37 -29.90 -0.11 -19.18
C TYR A 37 -30.27 0.61 -17.88
N ARG A 38 -30.49 1.93 -17.92
CA ARG A 38 -30.85 2.73 -16.75
C ARG A 38 -32.23 2.39 -16.17
N SER A 39 -33.15 1.96 -17.01
CA SER A 39 -34.48 1.50 -16.59
C SER A 39 -34.48 0.07 -16.00
N GLY A 40 -33.31 -0.59 -15.95
CA GLY A 40 -33.15 -1.95 -15.42
C GLY A 40 -33.49 -3.07 -16.42
N ASN A 41 -33.74 -2.74 -17.69
CA ASN A 41 -34.06 -3.69 -18.75
C ASN A 41 -33.08 -3.53 -19.93
N PRO A 42 -31.80 -3.90 -19.78
CA PRO A 42 -30.80 -3.72 -20.84
C PRO A 42 -31.19 -4.52 -22.09
N ILE A 43 -31.13 -3.86 -23.25
CA ILE A 43 -31.41 -4.49 -24.55
C ILE A 43 -30.15 -5.01 -25.25
N VAL A 44 -28.97 -4.57 -24.80
CA VAL A 44 -27.64 -5.05 -25.19
C VAL A 44 -26.76 -5.12 -23.94
N SER A 45 -25.71 -5.93 -23.96
CA SER A 45 -24.77 -6.02 -22.84
C SER A 45 -23.94 -4.74 -22.70
N ASP A 46 -23.47 -4.43 -21.49
CA ASP A 46 -22.55 -3.30 -21.23
C ASP A 46 -21.28 -3.43 -22.09
N GLN A 47 -20.83 -4.67 -22.31
CA GLN A 47 -19.67 -4.95 -23.15
C GLN A 47 -19.93 -4.63 -24.62
N ASP A 48 -21.06 -5.05 -25.19
CA ASP A 48 -21.39 -4.72 -26.58
C ASP A 48 -21.61 -3.22 -26.75
N TYR A 49 -22.27 -2.59 -25.78
CA TYR A 49 -22.47 -1.14 -25.77
C TYR A 49 -21.14 -0.39 -25.77
N ASP A 50 -20.23 -0.70 -24.84
CA ASP A 50 -18.97 0.03 -24.65
C ASP A 50 -17.89 -0.29 -25.69
N PHE A 51 -17.90 -1.50 -26.27
CA PHE A 51 -16.83 -1.95 -27.17
C PHE A 51 -17.23 -2.08 -28.64
N ILE A 52 -18.53 -2.09 -28.96
CA ILE A 52 -19.02 -2.20 -30.34
C ILE A 52 -19.73 -0.90 -30.74
N TYR A 53 -20.83 -0.56 -30.08
CA TYR A 53 -21.71 0.53 -30.52
C TYR A 53 -21.13 1.92 -30.18
N LEU A 54 -20.65 2.11 -28.95
CA LEU A 54 -20.08 3.39 -28.51
C LEU A 54 -18.78 3.75 -29.25
N PRO A 55 -17.84 2.82 -29.52
CA PRO A 55 -16.66 3.09 -30.35
C PRO A 55 -17.01 3.33 -31.82
N ALA A 56 -17.95 2.58 -32.40
CA ALA A 56 -18.42 2.83 -33.77
C ALA A 56 -19.02 4.24 -33.89
N LEU A 57 -19.84 4.65 -32.92
CA LEU A 57 -20.41 6.00 -32.86
C LEU A 57 -19.31 7.06 -32.67
N LYS A 58 -18.32 6.80 -31.82
CA LYS A 58 -17.22 7.74 -31.54
C LYS A 58 -16.27 7.89 -32.73
N GLN A 59 -16.07 6.84 -33.52
CA GLN A 59 -15.30 6.87 -34.75
C GLN A 59 -16.00 7.70 -35.83
N ARG A 60 -17.33 7.56 -35.96
CA ARG A 60 -18.13 8.24 -36.99
C ARG A 60 -18.47 9.68 -36.61
N LEU A 61 -18.86 9.92 -35.35
CA LEU A 61 -19.30 11.22 -34.82
C LEU A 61 -18.53 11.61 -33.53
N PRO A 62 -17.21 11.88 -33.59
CA PRO A 62 -16.36 12.10 -32.40
C PRO A 62 -16.72 13.33 -31.56
N LYS A 63 -17.55 14.24 -32.06
CA LYS A 63 -18.00 15.47 -31.38
C LYS A 63 -19.50 15.46 -31.05
N HIS A 64 -20.14 14.28 -31.05
CA HIS A 64 -21.57 14.19 -30.79
C HIS A 64 -21.90 14.56 -29.31
N PRO A 65 -22.97 15.33 -29.02
CA PRO A 65 -23.34 15.75 -27.66
C PRO A 65 -23.56 14.61 -26.65
N LEU A 66 -23.80 13.40 -27.14
CA LEU A 66 -23.90 12.18 -26.31
C LEU A 66 -22.60 11.87 -25.56
N PHE A 67 -21.45 12.38 -26.04
CA PHE A 67 -20.15 12.26 -25.35
C PHE A 67 -19.84 13.43 -24.40
N GLU A 68 -20.65 14.49 -24.43
CA GLU A 68 -20.46 15.71 -23.62
C GLU A 68 -21.41 15.77 -22.41
N SER A 69 -22.47 14.95 -22.40
CA SER A 69 -23.44 14.86 -21.32
C SER A 69 -23.06 13.76 -20.31
N ILE A 70 -22.36 14.14 -19.25
CA ILE A 70 -22.23 13.30 -18.05
C ILE A 70 -23.46 13.55 -17.17
N GLU A 71 -24.46 12.68 -17.29
CA GLU A 71 -25.60 12.67 -16.38
C GLU A 71 -25.28 11.90 -15.09
N PRO A 72 -25.79 12.36 -13.93
CA PRO A 72 -25.25 12.04 -12.61
C PRO A 72 -25.38 10.56 -12.23
N GLU A 73 -24.25 9.94 -11.87
CA GLU A 73 -24.22 8.65 -11.16
C GLU A 73 -24.75 8.81 -9.74
N GLY A 74 -25.66 7.92 -9.34
CA GLY A 74 -26.16 7.81 -7.97
C GLY A 74 -25.01 7.58 -6.97
N LYS A 75 -25.18 8.16 -5.77
CA LYS A 75 -24.24 8.15 -4.64
C LYS A 75 -23.40 6.87 -4.59
N SER A 76 -22.11 7.03 -4.90
CA SER A 76 -21.06 6.05 -4.62
C SER A 76 -20.86 5.93 -3.11
N PHE A 77 -20.37 4.77 -2.67
CA PHE A 77 -20.01 4.35 -1.30
C PHE A 77 -20.20 5.41 -0.21
N SER A 78 -20.93 5.11 0.88
CA SER A 78 -20.93 5.93 2.08
C SER A 78 -19.49 6.29 2.44
N GLU A 79 -19.09 7.53 2.16
CA GLU A 79 -17.68 7.99 2.18
C GLU A 79 -17.09 8.00 3.60
N GLU A 80 -17.90 7.68 4.60
CA GLU A 80 -17.53 7.67 5.99
C GLU A 80 -16.80 6.36 6.31
N LYS A 81 -15.47 6.43 6.30
CA LYS A 81 -14.62 5.34 6.74
C LYS A 81 -14.63 5.27 8.27
N VAL A 82 -14.95 4.11 8.81
CA VAL A 82 -15.01 3.84 10.26
C VAL A 82 -13.75 3.13 10.74
N LEU A 83 -13.37 3.36 11.99
CA LEU A 83 -12.23 2.67 12.60
C LEU A 83 -12.57 1.19 12.79
N LEU A 84 -11.66 0.31 12.36
CA LEU A 84 -11.81 -1.13 12.60
C LEU A 84 -11.59 -1.43 14.09
N PRO A 85 -12.31 -2.42 14.66
CA PRO A 85 -12.08 -2.86 16.03
C PRO A 85 -10.63 -3.29 16.27
N GLU A 86 -10.03 -3.94 15.27
CA GLU A 86 -8.63 -4.32 15.26
C GLU A 86 -7.96 -4.02 13.90
N PRO A 87 -6.66 -3.66 13.87
CA PRO A 87 -5.95 -3.44 12.61
C PRO A 87 -5.84 -4.70 11.75
N MET A 88 -6.35 -4.64 10.51
CA MET A 88 -6.23 -5.69 9.50
C MET A 88 -4.99 -5.48 8.62
N LEU A 89 -3.84 -5.96 9.11
CA LEU A 89 -2.59 -5.92 8.35
C LEU A 89 -2.61 -6.88 7.14
N SER A 90 -1.75 -6.62 6.16
CA SER A 90 -1.48 -7.59 5.09
C SER A 90 -0.53 -8.69 5.59
N THR A 91 -0.37 -9.75 4.80
CA THR A 91 0.64 -10.78 5.04
C THR A 91 1.88 -10.54 4.16
N ASP A 92 3.08 -10.75 4.71
CA ASP A 92 4.31 -10.77 3.92
C ASP A 92 4.31 -11.96 2.94
N LYS A 93 5.07 -11.88 1.85
CA LYS A 93 4.99 -12.88 0.76
C LYS A 93 6.32 -13.56 0.53
N ALA A 94 6.28 -14.88 0.36
CA ALA A 94 7.38 -15.70 -0.12
C ALA A 94 6.96 -16.43 -1.40
N TYR A 95 7.88 -16.54 -2.35
CA TYR A 95 7.72 -17.22 -3.63
C TYR A 95 8.70 -18.38 -3.78
N SER A 96 9.53 -18.63 -2.76
CA SER A 96 10.50 -19.72 -2.73
C SER A 96 10.67 -20.26 -1.31
N TRP A 97 11.12 -21.51 -1.22
CA TRP A 97 11.52 -22.11 0.05
C TRP A 97 12.62 -21.31 0.76
N ASP A 98 13.56 -20.72 0.03
CA ASP A 98 14.64 -19.92 0.62
C ASP A 98 14.11 -18.69 1.40
N GLU A 99 13.04 -18.07 0.90
CA GLU A 99 12.37 -16.96 1.59
C GLU A 99 11.63 -17.42 2.84
N ILE A 100 10.98 -18.59 2.80
CA ILE A 100 10.37 -19.22 3.99
C ILE A 100 11.44 -19.58 5.03
N ARG A 101 12.57 -20.15 4.60
CA ARG A 101 13.72 -20.45 5.47
C ARG A 101 14.27 -19.21 6.14
N LYS A 102 14.44 -18.10 5.41
CA LYS A 102 14.83 -16.79 5.99
C LYS A 102 13.82 -16.26 6.99
N TRP A 103 12.54 -16.58 6.84
CA TRP A 103 11.52 -16.23 7.83
C TRP A 103 11.67 -17.09 9.09
N ILE A 104 11.86 -18.41 8.95
CA ILE A 104 12.18 -19.33 10.05
C ILE A 104 13.41 -18.86 10.84
N GLU A 105 14.49 -18.45 10.18
CA GLU A 105 15.69 -17.91 10.85
C GLU A 105 15.39 -16.65 11.69
N ARG A 106 14.39 -15.85 11.32
CA ARG A 106 13.94 -14.70 12.13
C ARG A 106 13.09 -15.14 13.32
N LEU A 107 12.29 -16.20 13.17
CA LEU A 107 11.57 -16.81 14.28
C LEU A 107 12.56 -17.30 15.33
N GLU A 108 13.57 -18.06 14.91
CA GLU A 108 14.59 -18.63 15.79
C GLU A 108 15.34 -17.55 16.59
N LYS A 109 15.79 -16.49 15.91
CA LYS A 109 16.43 -15.35 16.59
C LYS A 109 15.52 -14.72 17.64
N SER A 110 14.24 -14.57 17.33
CA SER A 110 13.26 -13.98 18.25
C SER A 110 12.90 -14.93 19.39
N ALA A 111 12.94 -16.24 19.15
CA ALA A 111 12.71 -17.28 20.15
C ALA A 111 13.85 -17.34 21.17
N ILE A 112 15.11 -17.22 20.70
CA ILE A 112 16.30 -17.11 21.57
C ILE A 112 16.18 -15.92 22.52
N ASP A 113 15.72 -14.76 22.04
CA ASP A 113 15.54 -13.56 22.86
C ASP A 113 14.57 -13.76 24.04
N ILE A 114 13.63 -14.70 23.94
CA ILE A 114 12.62 -14.99 24.97
C ILE A 114 12.83 -16.35 25.65
N GLY A 115 13.93 -17.04 25.35
CA GLY A 115 14.23 -18.37 25.92
C GLY A 115 13.29 -19.49 25.45
N LEU A 116 12.62 -19.34 24.31
CA LEU A 116 11.80 -20.40 23.72
C LEU A 116 12.69 -21.34 22.90
N ALA A 117 12.64 -22.65 23.19
CA ALA A 117 13.44 -23.61 22.45
C ALA A 117 12.92 -23.78 21.02
N TYR A 118 13.83 -24.01 20.07
CA TYR A 118 13.50 -24.16 18.66
C TYR A 118 12.46 -25.28 18.39
N VAL A 119 12.54 -26.37 19.15
CA VAL A 119 11.63 -27.52 19.05
C VAL A 119 10.20 -27.21 19.53
N ASP A 120 10.02 -26.15 20.33
CA ASP A 120 8.73 -25.74 20.88
C ASP A 120 8.02 -24.72 19.97
N ILE A 121 8.66 -24.30 18.87
CA ILE A 121 8.05 -23.39 17.90
C ILE A 121 7.07 -24.20 17.05
N GLN A 122 5.79 -23.89 17.21
CA GLN A 122 4.69 -24.56 16.50
C GLN A 122 4.15 -23.65 15.40
N ILE A 123 4.09 -24.19 14.18
CA ILE A 123 3.60 -23.50 12.99
C ILE A 123 2.22 -24.02 12.62
N LYS A 124 1.32 -23.09 12.32
CA LYS A 124 0.03 -23.30 11.72
C LYS A 124 0.11 -22.98 10.23
N ALA A 125 -0.44 -23.84 9.37
CA ALA A 125 -0.64 -23.55 7.96
C ALA A 125 -2.12 -23.58 7.59
N THR A 126 -2.59 -22.56 6.87
CA THR A 126 -3.98 -22.43 6.39
C THR A 126 -3.99 -22.04 4.91
N PRO A 127 -5.03 -22.41 4.14
CA PRO A 127 -5.16 -21.95 2.77
C PRO A 127 -5.28 -20.42 2.75
N LYS A 128 -4.59 -19.78 1.81
CA LYS A 128 -4.74 -18.34 1.59
C LYS A 128 -5.85 -18.13 0.57
N LEU A 129 -7.02 -17.75 1.06
CA LEU A 129 -8.16 -17.40 0.21
C LEU A 129 -7.81 -16.25 -0.75
N ASP A 130 -8.41 -16.28 -1.95
CA ASP A 130 -8.44 -15.17 -2.89
C ASP A 130 -9.84 -14.53 -2.95
N GLY A 131 -10.14 -13.84 -1.86
CA GLY A 131 -11.44 -13.23 -1.59
C GLY A 131 -11.41 -11.71 -1.43
N PHE A 132 -12.52 -11.21 -0.91
CA PHE A 132 -12.65 -9.84 -0.44
C PHE A 132 -12.54 -9.78 1.09
N ALA A 133 -11.47 -9.16 1.61
CA ALA A 133 -11.20 -9.12 3.05
C ALA A 133 -12.17 -8.25 3.85
N GLY A 134 -12.67 -8.78 4.96
CA GLY A 134 -13.53 -8.07 5.90
C GLY A 134 -13.34 -8.51 7.35
N PHE A 135 -13.87 -7.70 8.27
CA PHE A 135 -13.87 -7.96 9.71
C PHE A 135 -15.29 -7.93 10.24
N ASP A 136 -15.70 -9.02 10.89
CA ASP A 136 -17.02 -9.19 11.49
C ASP A 136 -16.93 -9.13 13.02
N ASP A 137 -17.50 -8.09 13.63
CA ASP A 137 -17.53 -7.92 15.09
C ASP A 137 -18.80 -8.51 15.74
N GLY A 138 -19.69 -9.10 14.92
CA GLY A 138 -20.94 -9.71 15.34
C GLY A 138 -22.14 -8.78 15.22
N THR A 139 -21.90 -7.47 15.23
CA THR A 139 -22.91 -6.43 14.99
C THR A 139 -22.76 -5.84 13.59
N HIS A 140 -21.53 -5.44 13.25
CA HIS A 140 -21.17 -4.81 12.00
C HIS A 140 -20.17 -5.67 11.23
N PHE A 141 -20.15 -5.45 9.92
CA PHE A 141 -19.17 -6.03 9.03
C PHE A 141 -18.45 -4.95 8.25
N TYR A 142 -17.12 -4.89 8.39
CA TYR A 142 -16.31 -3.83 7.80
C TYR A 142 -15.44 -4.38 6.67
N THR A 143 -15.26 -3.59 5.61
CA THR A 143 -14.20 -3.85 4.63
C THR A 143 -12.83 -3.58 5.27
N ARG A 144 -11.78 -4.23 4.75
CA ARG A 144 -10.41 -3.95 5.21
C ARG A 144 -9.97 -2.49 5.03
N GLY A 145 -10.41 -1.82 3.96
CA GLY A 145 -9.98 -0.46 3.61
C GLY A 145 -8.45 -0.28 3.60
N ASP A 146 -7.93 0.65 4.42
CA ASP A 146 -6.48 0.88 4.56
C ASP A 146 -5.81 -0.02 5.63
N GLY A 147 -6.56 -0.92 6.24
CA GLY A 147 -6.15 -1.81 7.33
C GLY A 147 -6.38 -1.22 8.73
N LYS A 148 -6.70 0.07 8.86
CA LYS A 148 -7.14 0.70 10.12
C LYS A 148 -8.56 1.21 10.04
N LYS A 149 -8.94 1.76 8.89
CA LYS A 149 -10.28 2.27 8.62
C LYS A 149 -10.88 1.55 7.42
N GLY A 150 -12.11 1.10 7.59
CA GLY A 150 -12.91 0.36 6.62
C GLY A 150 -14.22 1.06 6.28
N SER A 151 -14.99 0.48 5.38
CA SER A 151 -16.38 0.87 5.14
C SER A 151 -17.30 -0.16 5.76
N ASP A 152 -18.40 0.29 6.36
CA ASP A 152 -19.45 -0.62 6.83
C ASP A 152 -20.18 -1.24 5.62
N ILE A 153 -20.21 -2.57 5.60
CA ILE A 153 -20.87 -3.40 4.60
C ILE A 153 -21.81 -4.43 5.26
N SER A 154 -22.31 -4.17 6.46
CA SER A 154 -23.25 -5.03 7.21
C SER A 154 -24.46 -5.47 6.37
N ARG A 155 -24.87 -4.63 5.42
CA ARG A 155 -25.87 -4.92 4.38
C ARG A 155 -25.70 -6.26 3.67
N VAL A 156 -24.49 -6.80 3.54
CA VAL A 156 -24.29 -8.09 2.86
C VAL A 156 -24.95 -9.23 3.62
N PHE A 157 -24.95 -9.17 4.95
CA PHE A 157 -25.63 -10.14 5.81
C PHE A 157 -27.13 -9.89 5.87
N GLU A 158 -27.58 -8.63 5.82
CA GLU A 158 -29.01 -8.29 5.65
C GLU A 158 -29.57 -8.86 4.34
N ARG A 159 -28.73 -8.95 3.31
CA ARG A 159 -29.03 -9.57 2.01
C ARG A 159 -28.93 -11.10 2.02
N GLY A 160 -28.66 -11.70 3.18
CA GLY A 160 -28.65 -13.15 3.37
C GLY A 160 -27.31 -13.84 3.21
N LEU A 161 -26.18 -13.11 3.05
CA LEU A 161 -24.84 -13.73 3.06
C LEU A 161 -24.68 -14.53 4.36
N GLN A 162 -24.13 -15.74 4.27
CA GLN A 162 -23.95 -16.62 5.43
C GLN A 162 -22.47 -16.76 5.80
N VAL A 163 -22.23 -17.12 7.05
CA VAL A 163 -20.89 -17.48 7.53
C VAL A 163 -20.63 -18.95 7.19
N TYR A 164 -19.40 -19.25 6.78
CA TYR A 164 -18.96 -20.61 6.47
C TYR A 164 -19.22 -21.59 7.63
N ASN A 165 -19.47 -22.86 7.28
CA ASN A 165 -19.87 -23.92 8.22
C ASN A 165 -21.16 -23.65 9.02
N ASP A 166 -22.05 -22.80 8.51
CA ASP A 166 -23.28 -22.38 9.22
C ASP A 166 -22.96 -21.83 10.64
N SER A 167 -21.81 -21.18 10.79
CA SER A 167 -21.32 -20.67 12.08
C SER A 167 -21.87 -19.28 12.41
N GLU A 168 -21.68 -18.85 13.65
CA GLU A 168 -22.17 -17.56 14.12
C GLU A 168 -21.33 -16.38 13.58
N ARG A 169 -21.95 -15.20 13.55
CA ARG A 169 -21.29 -13.92 13.27
C ARG A 169 -20.30 -13.57 14.40
N GLY A 170 -19.39 -12.64 14.15
CA GLY A 170 -18.50 -12.07 15.17
C GLY A 170 -17.18 -12.81 15.38
N GLN A 171 -16.75 -13.57 14.39
CA GLN A 171 -15.49 -14.34 14.44
C GLN A 171 -14.27 -13.56 13.95
N GLY A 172 -14.39 -12.24 13.76
CA GLY A 172 -13.28 -11.35 13.40
C GLY A 172 -12.94 -11.36 11.92
N ALA A 173 -11.64 -11.41 11.60
CA ALA A 173 -11.14 -11.27 10.24
C ALA A 173 -11.40 -12.52 9.37
N GLY A 174 -11.76 -12.27 8.11
CA GLY A 174 -11.98 -13.31 7.11
C GLY A 174 -12.08 -12.75 5.70
N GLU A 175 -12.58 -13.56 4.77
CA GLU A 175 -12.83 -13.12 3.39
C GLU A 175 -14.21 -13.56 2.89
N ILE A 176 -14.85 -12.69 2.09
CA ILE A 176 -15.99 -13.09 1.27
C ILE A 176 -15.44 -13.82 0.05
N VAL A 177 -15.88 -15.06 -0.13
CA VAL A 177 -15.47 -15.94 -1.22
C VAL A 177 -16.68 -16.60 -1.87
N VAL A 178 -16.43 -17.21 -3.02
CA VAL A 178 -17.44 -18.01 -3.74
C VAL A 178 -16.85 -19.37 -4.03
N LYS A 179 -17.68 -20.41 -3.85
CA LYS A 179 -17.27 -21.79 -4.13
C LYS A 179 -16.78 -21.93 -5.56
N LYS A 180 -15.60 -22.53 -5.73
CA LYS A 180 -14.96 -22.71 -7.03
C LYS A 180 -15.83 -23.56 -7.95
N SER A 181 -16.33 -24.68 -7.44
CA SER A 181 -17.27 -25.56 -8.16
C SER A 181 -18.52 -24.82 -8.66
N TYR A 182 -19.09 -23.92 -7.85
CA TYR A 182 -20.26 -23.13 -8.22
C TYR A 182 -19.91 -22.09 -9.29
N PHE A 183 -18.78 -21.41 -9.13
CA PHE A 183 -18.33 -20.42 -10.11
C PHE A 183 -18.13 -21.06 -11.49
N GLU A 184 -17.43 -22.19 -11.55
CA GLU A 184 -17.15 -22.91 -12.79
C GLU A 184 -18.44 -23.32 -13.52
N SER A 185 -19.48 -23.70 -12.76
CA SER A 185 -20.75 -24.21 -13.32
C SER A 185 -21.78 -23.12 -13.64
N HIS A 186 -21.78 -21.98 -12.93
CA HIS A 186 -22.86 -20.99 -13.03
C HIS A 186 -22.41 -19.58 -13.43
N LEU A 187 -21.12 -19.25 -13.25
CA LEU A 187 -20.63 -17.87 -13.35
C LEU A 187 -19.48 -17.68 -14.35
N SER A 188 -18.80 -18.76 -14.74
CA SER A 188 -17.61 -18.75 -15.61
C SER A 188 -17.85 -18.18 -17.01
N ASN A 189 -19.09 -18.20 -17.50
CA ASN A 189 -19.46 -17.60 -18.79
C ASN A 189 -19.52 -16.07 -18.74
N ASP A 190 -19.73 -15.48 -17.56
CA ASP A 190 -19.95 -14.04 -17.37
C ASP A 190 -18.83 -13.35 -16.61
N PHE A 191 -18.08 -14.13 -15.83
CA PHE A 191 -16.98 -13.66 -15.03
C PHE A 191 -15.75 -14.49 -15.35
N GLU A 192 -14.64 -13.80 -15.55
CA GLU A 192 -13.37 -14.46 -15.85
C GLU A 192 -12.76 -15.13 -14.61
N TYR A 193 -12.98 -14.56 -13.41
CA TYR A 193 -12.49 -15.09 -12.13
C TYR A 193 -13.51 -14.90 -10.99
N PRO A 194 -13.52 -15.79 -9.97
CA PRO A 194 -14.38 -15.65 -8.78
C PRO A 194 -14.24 -14.30 -8.09
N ARG A 195 -13.02 -13.75 -8.05
CA ARG A 195 -12.75 -12.45 -7.45
C ARG A 195 -13.53 -11.30 -8.09
N ASN A 196 -13.73 -11.35 -9.41
CA ASN A 196 -14.47 -10.31 -10.13
C ASN A 196 -15.95 -10.31 -9.70
N PHE A 197 -16.50 -11.50 -9.49
CA PHE A 197 -17.86 -11.67 -8.99
C PHE A 197 -18.00 -11.29 -7.51
N GLN A 198 -17.04 -11.61 -6.65
CA GLN A 198 -17.10 -11.24 -5.22
C GLN A 198 -17.30 -9.72 -5.00
N ALA A 199 -16.75 -8.88 -5.88
CA ALA A 199 -16.95 -7.44 -5.84
C ALA A 199 -18.42 -7.02 -6.10
N SER A 200 -19.23 -7.83 -6.77
CA SER A 200 -20.67 -7.58 -6.96
C SER A 200 -21.45 -7.74 -5.65
N LEU A 201 -21.02 -8.66 -4.78
CA LEU A 201 -21.68 -8.97 -3.50
C LEU A 201 -21.65 -7.78 -2.53
N ILE A 202 -20.61 -6.94 -2.59
CA ILE A 202 -20.38 -5.83 -1.65
C ILE A 202 -20.92 -4.48 -2.15
N LYS A 203 -21.44 -4.39 -3.38
CA LYS A 203 -21.92 -3.13 -3.95
C LYS A 203 -23.05 -2.52 -3.11
N GLU A 204 -23.12 -1.20 -3.05
CA GLU A 204 -24.23 -0.49 -2.38
C GLU A 204 -25.55 -0.64 -3.11
N LYS A 205 -25.50 -0.66 -4.44
CA LYS A 205 -26.65 -0.92 -5.30
C LYS A 205 -27.27 -2.30 -4.98
N THR A 206 -28.51 -2.49 -5.41
CA THR A 206 -29.21 -3.78 -5.33
C THR A 206 -28.37 -4.87 -6.00
N LEU A 207 -28.34 -6.06 -5.39
CA LEU A 207 -27.62 -7.19 -5.95
C LEU A 207 -28.26 -7.62 -7.26
N ASP A 208 -27.42 -7.98 -8.23
CA ASP A 208 -27.87 -8.66 -9.43
C ASP A 208 -28.44 -10.06 -9.10
N GLN A 209 -29.19 -10.64 -10.03
CA GLN A 209 -29.85 -11.92 -9.83
C GLN A 209 -28.85 -13.05 -9.54
N LYS A 210 -27.65 -13.01 -10.13
CA LYS A 210 -26.60 -14.03 -9.95
C LYS A 210 -26.01 -13.97 -8.55
N ALA A 211 -25.77 -12.77 -8.03
CA ALA A 211 -25.35 -12.51 -6.66
C ALA A 211 -26.39 -12.99 -5.63
N GLN A 212 -27.67 -12.69 -5.86
CA GLN A 212 -28.75 -13.17 -4.99
C GLN A 212 -28.85 -14.71 -5.01
N GLN A 213 -28.76 -15.32 -6.19
CA GLN A 213 -28.82 -16.78 -6.33
C GLN A 213 -27.62 -17.45 -5.66
N ALA A 214 -26.39 -16.94 -5.86
CA ALA A 214 -25.19 -17.48 -5.22
C ALA A 214 -25.25 -17.40 -3.69
N ILE A 215 -25.85 -16.35 -3.13
CA ILE A 215 -26.10 -16.25 -1.68
C ILE A 215 -27.14 -17.28 -1.24
N THR A 216 -28.26 -17.38 -1.97
CA THR A 216 -29.35 -18.32 -1.68
C THR A 216 -28.88 -19.77 -1.69
N ASP A 217 -28.02 -20.12 -2.65
CA ASP A 217 -27.46 -21.46 -2.83
C ASP A 217 -26.32 -21.77 -1.83
N LYS A 218 -26.01 -20.85 -0.91
CA LYS A 218 -24.86 -20.94 0.01
C LYS A 218 -23.54 -21.18 -0.74
N ALA A 219 -23.41 -20.58 -1.91
CA ALA A 219 -22.19 -20.62 -2.72
C ALA A 219 -21.29 -19.42 -2.46
N ALA A 220 -21.88 -18.24 -2.21
CA ALA A 220 -21.19 -17.06 -1.72
C ALA A 220 -21.26 -16.99 -0.19
N LEU A 221 -20.11 -16.91 0.48
CA LEU A 221 -19.99 -17.02 1.93
C LEU A 221 -18.95 -16.05 2.47
N PHE A 222 -19.12 -15.61 3.71
CA PHE A 222 -18.03 -15.06 4.50
C PHE A 222 -17.31 -16.21 5.23
N VAL A 223 -16.00 -16.33 5.04
CA VAL A 223 -15.17 -17.35 5.70
C VAL A 223 -14.24 -16.66 6.71
N PRO A 224 -14.55 -16.73 8.01
CA PRO A 224 -13.62 -16.32 9.07
C PRO A 224 -12.35 -17.15 8.99
N PHE A 225 -11.17 -16.53 9.15
CA PHE A 225 -9.90 -17.27 9.05
C PHE A 225 -9.75 -18.38 10.10
N ILE A 226 -10.44 -18.25 11.25
CA ILE A 226 -10.47 -19.27 12.31
C ILE A 226 -11.22 -20.54 11.90
N GLN A 227 -12.07 -20.48 10.88
CA GLN A 227 -12.85 -21.62 10.37
C GLN A 227 -12.12 -22.41 9.28
N LEU A 228 -10.96 -21.93 8.83
CA LEU A 228 -10.19 -22.61 7.79
C LEU A 228 -9.57 -23.91 8.31
N PRO A 229 -9.43 -24.93 7.46
CA PRO A 229 -8.68 -26.13 7.80
C PRO A 229 -7.23 -25.77 8.10
N ILE A 230 -6.68 -26.44 9.10
CA ILE A 230 -5.37 -26.15 9.68
C ILE A 230 -4.48 -27.37 9.60
N TRP A 231 -3.23 -27.17 9.17
CA TRP A 231 -2.12 -28.06 9.51
C TRP A 231 -1.34 -27.45 10.69
N LEU A 232 -0.95 -28.29 11.65
CA LEU A 232 -0.11 -27.92 12.78
C LEU A 232 1.13 -28.82 12.82
N GLY A 233 2.29 -28.23 13.04
CA GLY A 233 3.53 -28.97 13.25
C GLY A 233 4.70 -28.09 13.64
N ASP A 234 5.81 -28.72 13.99
CA ASP A 234 7.05 -28.02 14.31
C ASP A 234 7.81 -27.56 13.04
N ILE A 235 8.85 -26.75 13.24
CA ILE A 235 9.68 -26.25 12.14
C ILE A 235 10.37 -27.38 11.38
N ASN A 236 10.75 -28.48 12.06
CA ASN A 236 11.42 -29.61 11.41
C ASN A 236 10.50 -30.32 10.43
N THR A 237 9.25 -30.54 10.82
CA THR A 237 8.21 -31.14 9.99
C THR A 237 7.88 -30.22 8.82
N LEU A 238 7.72 -28.92 9.07
CA LEU A 238 7.55 -27.94 8.00
C LEU A 238 8.71 -27.99 7.00
N SER A 239 9.95 -28.06 7.48
CA SER A 239 11.14 -28.02 6.62
C SER A 239 11.33 -29.29 5.79
N THR A 240 10.96 -30.45 6.34
CA THR A 240 11.12 -31.74 5.66
C THR A 240 9.94 -32.08 4.75
N GLN A 241 8.75 -31.58 5.04
CA GLN A 241 7.51 -31.90 4.31
C GLN A 241 6.90 -30.68 3.61
N PHE A 242 7.66 -29.61 3.41
CA PHE A 242 7.16 -28.32 2.91
C PHE A 242 6.26 -28.45 1.67
N GLU A 243 6.74 -29.10 0.61
CA GLU A 243 5.99 -29.24 -0.65
C GLU A 243 4.69 -30.02 -0.45
N LYS A 244 4.73 -31.09 0.34
CA LYS A 244 3.55 -31.89 0.65
C LYS A 244 2.52 -31.08 1.42
N ILE A 245 2.95 -30.37 2.47
CA ILE A 245 2.06 -29.50 3.28
C ILE A 245 1.40 -28.46 2.39
N VAL A 246 2.15 -27.83 1.48
CA VAL A 246 1.59 -26.85 0.54
C VAL A 246 0.53 -27.47 -0.37
N ILE A 247 0.83 -28.61 -1.00
CA ILE A 247 -0.11 -29.31 -1.89
C ILE A 247 -1.37 -29.71 -1.13
N ASP A 248 -1.21 -30.32 0.04
CA ASP A 248 -2.32 -30.81 0.84
C ASP A 248 -3.22 -29.64 1.25
N ILE A 249 -2.66 -28.54 1.76
CA ILE A 249 -3.42 -27.36 2.18
C ILE A 249 -4.17 -26.70 1.02
N LEU A 250 -3.56 -26.56 -0.15
CA LEU A 250 -4.21 -25.94 -1.31
C LEU A 250 -5.43 -26.74 -1.79
N ALA A 251 -5.52 -28.04 -1.48
CA ALA A 251 -6.63 -28.90 -1.86
C ALA A 251 -7.74 -29.01 -0.80
N THR A 252 -7.61 -28.34 0.35
CA THR A 252 -8.53 -28.52 1.50
C THR A 252 -9.88 -27.83 1.39
N VAL A 253 -10.02 -26.85 0.50
CA VAL A 253 -11.23 -26.02 0.38
C VAL A 253 -11.69 -25.88 -1.06
N ASP A 254 -13.02 -25.81 -1.26
CA ASP A 254 -13.64 -25.54 -2.56
C ASP A 254 -13.71 -24.02 -2.83
N PHE A 255 -12.61 -23.31 -2.62
CA PHE A 255 -12.49 -21.88 -2.87
C PHE A 255 -11.23 -21.62 -3.69
N ASP A 256 -11.19 -20.49 -4.39
CA ASP A 256 -9.96 -20.03 -4.98
C ASP A 256 -8.95 -19.67 -3.88
N VAL A 257 -7.78 -20.32 -3.96
CA VAL A 257 -6.66 -20.15 -3.05
C VAL A 257 -5.44 -19.74 -3.84
N ASP A 258 -4.76 -18.68 -3.40
CA ASP A 258 -3.59 -18.13 -4.10
C ASP A 258 -2.27 -18.45 -3.38
N GLY A 259 -2.31 -19.30 -2.36
CA GLY A 259 -1.15 -19.69 -1.57
C GLY A 259 -1.49 -20.36 -0.24
N VAL A 260 -0.48 -20.45 0.62
CA VAL A 260 -0.58 -20.98 1.99
C VAL A 260 -0.04 -19.95 2.97
N VAL A 261 -0.79 -19.67 4.03
CA VAL A 261 -0.34 -18.79 5.12
C VAL A 261 0.28 -19.65 6.21
N PHE A 262 1.55 -19.38 6.54
CA PHE A 262 2.24 -19.95 7.68
C PHE A 262 2.30 -18.92 8.82
N GLU A 263 1.93 -19.36 10.03
CA GLU A 263 1.84 -18.53 11.23
C GLU A 263 2.44 -19.27 12.43
N VAL A 264 3.21 -18.58 13.28
CA VAL A 264 3.60 -19.09 14.59
C VAL A 264 2.40 -19.11 15.52
N THR A 265 2.18 -20.20 16.26
CA THR A 265 1.06 -20.31 17.22
C THR A 265 1.41 -19.81 18.63
N ASN A 266 2.70 -19.75 18.99
CA ASN A 266 3.14 -19.29 20.32
C ASN A 266 2.92 -17.78 20.50
N GLU A 267 2.01 -17.39 21.40
CA GLU A 267 1.64 -15.98 21.64
C GLU A 267 2.80 -15.11 22.18
N SER A 268 3.70 -15.70 22.99
CA SER A 268 4.90 -15.01 23.47
C SER A 268 5.83 -14.61 22.31
N LEU A 269 5.99 -15.51 21.33
CA LEU A 269 6.81 -15.27 20.14
C LEU A 269 6.13 -14.27 19.20
N LYS A 270 4.80 -14.34 19.03
CA LYS A 270 4.05 -13.30 18.29
C LYS A 270 4.25 -11.91 18.89
N THR A 271 4.16 -11.80 20.21
CA THR A 271 4.36 -10.54 20.95
C THR A 271 5.77 -10.00 20.74
N GLN A 272 6.80 -10.84 20.88
CA GLN A 272 8.20 -10.46 20.69
C GLN A 272 8.48 -9.97 19.26
N MET A 273 7.95 -10.66 18.25
CA MET A 273 8.17 -10.31 16.85
C MET A 273 7.37 -9.06 16.44
N GLY A 274 6.17 -8.92 16.99
CA GLY A 274 5.23 -7.85 16.70
C GLY A 274 4.92 -7.72 15.21
N ALA A 275 4.65 -6.48 14.79
CA ALA A 275 4.37 -6.12 13.41
C ALA A 275 5.21 -4.94 12.94
N ASN A 276 5.28 -4.75 11.63
CA ASN A 276 5.59 -3.45 11.04
C ASN A 276 4.28 -2.78 10.57
N ARG A 277 4.37 -1.62 9.91
CA ARG A 277 3.20 -0.87 9.43
C ARG A 277 2.33 -1.60 8.40
N LYS A 278 2.82 -2.68 7.79
CA LYS A 278 2.19 -3.39 6.68
C LYS A 278 1.77 -4.81 7.03
N PHE A 279 2.58 -5.52 7.82
CA PHE A 279 2.40 -6.94 8.10
C PHE A 279 2.97 -7.36 9.46
N HIS A 280 2.40 -8.44 9.99
CA HIS A 280 2.93 -9.15 11.15
C HIS A 280 4.24 -9.85 10.78
N ARG A 281 5.24 -9.81 11.68
CA ARG A 281 6.53 -10.48 11.42
C ARG A 281 6.47 -11.99 11.69
N TRP A 282 5.49 -12.44 12.46
CA TRP A 282 5.25 -13.82 12.88
C TRP A 282 4.38 -14.64 11.89
N GLN A 283 4.02 -14.06 10.74
CA GLN A 283 3.24 -14.72 9.69
C GLN A 283 3.83 -14.44 8.30
N ILE A 284 3.75 -15.41 7.39
CA ILE A 284 4.17 -15.27 5.99
C ILE A 284 3.26 -16.09 5.05
N ALA A 285 2.99 -15.58 3.85
CA ALA A 285 2.21 -16.27 2.83
C ALA A 285 3.15 -16.80 1.73
N PHE A 286 3.19 -18.12 1.56
CA PHE A 286 3.82 -18.75 0.41
C PHE A 286 2.87 -18.73 -0.79
N LYS A 287 3.33 -18.21 -1.94
CA LYS A 287 2.58 -18.18 -3.20
C LYS A 287 3.38 -18.82 -4.32
N GLU A 288 2.72 -19.63 -5.14
CA GLU A 288 3.32 -20.14 -6.36
C GLU A 288 3.07 -19.16 -7.52
N ASN A 289 4.11 -18.53 -8.05
CA ASN A 289 4.01 -17.77 -9.30
C ASN A 289 4.08 -18.74 -10.50
N LYS A 290 3.00 -19.50 -10.73
CA LYS A 290 2.92 -20.46 -11.85
C LYS A 290 2.66 -19.77 -13.19
N ASP A 291 1.90 -18.68 -13.20
CA ASP A 291 1.54 -17.98 -14.43
C ASP A 291 2.68 -17.10 -14.94
N LYS A 292 3.19 -17.49 -16.11
CA LYS A 292 4.19 -16.76 -16.86
C LYS A 292 3.70 -16.53 -18.28
N ALA A 293 3.94 -15.35 -18.82
CA ALA A 293 3.72 -15.07 -20.23
C ALA A 293 5.02 -14.58 -20.88
N GLN A 294 5.25 -15.01 -22.12
CA GLN A 294 6.26 -14.39 -22.98
C GLN A 294 5.59 -13.36 -23.85
N VAL A 295 6.07 -12.13 -23.81
CA VAL A 295 5.45 -11.01 -24.55
C VAL A 295 6.51 -10.17 -25.24
N LYS A 296 6.14 -9.61 -26.39
CA LYS A 296 6.96 -8.64 -27.10
C LYS A 296 6.77 -7.24 -26.52
N VAL A 297 7.87 -6.53 -26.34
CA VAL A 297 7.89 -5.12 -25.97
C VAL A 297 7.71 -4.28 -27.22
N LEU A 298 6.66 -3.45 -27.24
CA LEU A 298 6.37 -2.51 -28.33
C LEU A 298 7.27 -1.27 -28.23
N SER A 299 7.40 -0.70 -27.04
CA SER A 299 8.26 0.46 -26.78
C SER A 299 8.61 0.56 -25.29
N VAL A 300 9.57 1.42 -24.93
CA VAL A 300 9.91 1.72 -23.53
C VAL A 300 9.73 3.22 -23.29
N THR A 301 8.64 3.59 -22.63
CA THR A 301 8.29 5.00 -22.37
C THR A 301 8.92 5.51 -21.06
N PRO A 302 9.66 6.63 -21.08
CA PRO A 302 10.16 7.27 -19.86
C PRO A 302 9.06 8.01 -19.10
N GLN A 303 8.86 7.66 -17.83
CA GLN A 303 7.97 8.39 -16.92
C GLN A 303 8.76 9.15 -15.86
N VAL A 304 8.47 10.44 -15.70
CA VAL A 304 9.13 11.29 -14.69
C VAL A 304 8.39 11.16 -13.36
N GLY A 305 9.07 10.61 -12.36
CA GLY A 305 8.54 10.53 -10.99
C GLY A 305 8.63 11.85 -10.23
N ARG A 306 7.89 11.97 -9.13
CA ARG A 306 7.83 13.19 -8.28
C ARG A 306 9.20 13.67 -7.75
N THR A 307 10.16 12.75 -7.60
CA THR A 307 11.51 13.03 -7.11
C THR A 307 12.53 13.23 -8.25
N GLY A 308 12.07 13.29 -9.49
CA GLY A 308 12.92 13.40 -10.68
C GLY A 308 13.38 12.06 -11.26
N LYS A 309 13.19 10.94 -10.56
CA LYS A 309 13.55 9.61 -11.08
C LYS A 309 12.78 9.31 -12.37
N ILE A 310 13.51 9.00 -13.44
CA ILE A 310 12.95 8.54 -14.70
C ILE A 310 12.75 7.02 -14.62
N THR A 311 11.50 6.61 -14.68
CA THR A 311 11.10 5.20 -14.62
C THR A 311 10.78 4.70 -16.02
N PRO A 312 11.49 3.69 -16.53
CA PRO A 312 11.15 3.07 -17.80
C PRO A 312 9.90 2.21 -17.65
N VAL A 313 8.94 2.39 -18.56
CA VAL A 313 7.72 1.58 -18.64
C VAL A 313 7.69 0.91 -20.01
N ALA A 314 7.79 -0.42 -20.02
CA ALA A 314 7.62 -1.22 -21.22
C ALA A 314 6.13 -1.22 -21.60
N GLU A 315 5.84 -0.74 -22.80
CA GLU A 315 4.56 -0.91 -23.48
C GLU A 315 4.60 -2.25 -24.21
N LEU A 316 3.57 -3.08 -24.03
CA LEU A 316 3.59 -4.50 -24.38
C LEU A 316 2.49 -4.82 -25.39
N GLU A 317 2.70 -5.86 -26.19
CA GLU A 317 1.57 -6.47 -26.90
C GLU A 317 0.53 -6.96 -25.87
N PRO A 318 -0.77 -6.63 -26.04
CA PRO A 318 -1.81 -7.04 -25.11
C PRO A 318 -1.76 -8.54 -24.83
N THR A 319 -1.42 -8.92 -23.60
CA THR A 319 -1.16 -10.32 -23.24
C THR A 319 -2.00 -10.70 -22.04
N LEU A 320 -2.82 -11.74 -22.19
CA LEU A 320 -3.60 -12.27 -21.08
C LEU A 320 -2.67 -12.98 -20.09
N LEU A 321 -2.66 -12.53 -18.83
CA LEU A 321 -1.84 -13.13 -17.76
C LEU A 321 -2.59 -13.07 -16.44
N SER A 322 -2.90 -14.24 -15.87
CA SER A 322 -3.70 -14.37 -14.64
C SER A 322 -4.94 -13.49 -14.67
N GLY A 323 -5.67 -13.48 -15.79
CA GLY A 323 -6.96 -12.82 -15.85
C GLY A 323 -7.01 -11.33 -16.05
N ALA A 324 -5.89 -10.76 -16.46
CA ALA A 324 -5.89 -9.40 -16.95
C ALA A 324 -5.09 -9.32 -18.22
N THR A 325 -5.58 -8.53 -19.16
CA THR A 325 -4.79 -8.12 -20.31
C THR A 325 -3.72 -7.14 -19.85
N ILE A 326 -2.48 -7.63 -19.82
CA ILE A 326 -1.31 -6.83 -19.46
C ILE A 326 -0.81 -6.11 -20.70
N VAL A 327 -0.86 -4.79 -20.65
CA VAL A 327 -0.37 -3.89 -21.71
C VAL A 327 0.87 -3.12 -21.31
N ARG A 328 1.22 -3.10 -20.01
CA ARG A 328 2.34 -2.32 -19.47
C ARG A 328 3.04 -3.05 -18.33
N ALA A 329 4.36 -2.94 -18.28
CA ALA A 329 5.17 -3.40 -17.15
C ALA A 329 6.33 -2.44 -16.87
N THR A 330 6.73 -2.32 -15.61
CA THR A 330 7.89 -1.47 -15.25
C THR A 330 9.20 -2.17 -15.59
N GLY A 331 10.13 -1.42 -16.21
CA GLY A 331 11.53 -1.83 -16.36
C GLY A 331 12.39 -1.52 -15.13
N HIS A 332 11.77 -1.14 -14.00
CA HIS A 332 12.37 -0.75 -12.71
C HIS A 332 13.26 0.51 -12.71
N HIS A 333 14.35 0.53 -13.49
CA HIS A 333 15.24 1.67 -13.66
C HIS A 333 16.12 1.50 -14.91
N TYR A 334 16.64 2.62 -15.45
CA TYR A 334 17.39 2.60 -16.70
C TYR A 334 18.72 1.82 -16.63
N GLY A 335 19.34 1.66 -15.45
CA GLY A 335 20.47 0.76 -15.28
C GLY A 335 20.13 -0.69 -15.61
N LEU A 336 19.01 -1.21 -15.10
CA LEU A 336 18.54 -2.57 -15.39
C LEU A 336 18.11 -2.72 -16.85
N VAL A 337 17.46 -1.70 -17.41
CA VAL A 337 17.08 -1.66 -18.83
C VAL A 337 18.30 -1.80 -19.74
N LYS A 338 19.39 -1.09 -19.41
CA LYS A 338 20.67 -1.18 -20.11
C LYS A 338 21.32 -2.56 -19.93
N GLU A 339 21.35 -3.07 -18.70
CA GLU A 339 21.93 -4.37 -18.36
C GLU A 339 21.23 -5.53 -19.08
N GLN A 340 19.90 -5.52 -19.11
CA GLN A 340 19.09 -6.60 -19.68
C GLN A 340 18.83 -6.47 -21.18
N GLY A 341 19.20 -5.34 -21.81
CA GLY A 341 18.89 -5.09 -23.22
C GLY A 341 17.38 -4.98 -23.48
N LEU A 342 16.65 -4.29 -22.59
CA LEU A 342 15.21 -4.08 -22.70
C LEU A 342 14.92 -2.90 -23.64
N GLY A 343 14.58 -3.20 -24.90
CA GLY A 343 14.25 -2.21 -25.91
C GLY A 343 12.98 -2.56 -26.68
N ALA A 344 12.60 -1.70 -27.64
CA ALA A 344 11.51 -2.00 -28.56
C ALA A 344 11.87 -3.24 -29.40
N GLY A 345 10.98 -4.23 -29.44
CA GLY A 345 11.19 -5.52 -30.09
C GLY A 345 11.81 -6.61 -29.21
N SER A 346 12.18 -6.31 -27.96
CA SER A 346 12.59 -7.33 -26.99
C SER A 346 11.46 -8.33 -26.71
N ILE A 347 11.81 -9.58 -26.41
CA ILE A 347 10.87 -10.57 -25.88
C ILE A 347 11.20 -10.77 -24.40
N ILE A 348 10.20 -10.64 -23.54
CA ILE A 348 10.35 -10.71 -22.08
C ILE A 348 9.50 -11.82 -21.49
N GLU A 349 9.91 -12.33 -20.34
CA GLU A 349 9.07 -13.17 -19.48
C GLU A 349 8.42 -12.31 -18.39
N LEU A 350 7.09 -12.32 -18.32
CA LEU A 350 6.29 -11.62 -17.32
C LEU A 350 5.71 -12.59 -16.30
N THR A 351 5.60 -12.10 -15.06
CA THR A 351 4.71 -12.66 -14.03
C THR A 351 3.85 -11.55 -13.43
N ARG A 352 2.73 -11.90 -12.79
CA ARG A 352 2.01 -10.96 -11.93
C ARG A 352 2.33 -11.23 -10.47
N SER A 353 3.12 -10.35 -9.86
CA SER A 353 3.45 -10.43 -8.44
C SER A 353 2.17 -10.34 -7.61
N GLY A 354 1.82 -11.46 -6.98
CA GLY A 354 0.59 -11.58 -6.20
C GLY A 354 -0.68 -11.43 -7.02
N LEU A 355 -0.65 -11.80 -8.32
CA LEU A 355 -1.75 -11.70 -9.29
C LEU A 355 -2.23 -10.27 -9.56
N VAL A 356 -1.49 -9.23 -9.14
CA VAL A 356 -1.89 -7.82 -9.31
C VAL A 356 -0.91 -7.07 -10.19
N ILE A 357 0.37 -7.03 -9.82
CA ILE A 357 1.35 -6.13 -10.45
C ILE A 357 2.21 -6.90 -11.46
N PRO A 358 2.17 -6.55 -12.76
CA PRO A 358 3.03 -7.18 -13.76
C PRO A 358 4.51 -6.83 -13.51
N LYS A 359 5.37 -7.84 -13.53
CA LYS A 359 6.81 -7.76 -13.31
C LYS A 359 7.54 -8.46 -14.43
N ILE A 360 8.56 -7.79 -14.96
CA ILE A 360 9.51 -8.39 -15.91
C ILE A 360 10.48 -9.28 -15.12
N ASN A 361 10.45 -10.58 -15.36
CA ASN A 361 11.36 -11.53 -14.72
C ASN A 361 12.74 -11.49 -15.37
N LYS A 362 12.76 -11.57 -16.70
CA LYS A 362 13.97 -11.58 -17.53
C LYS A 362 13.64 -11.18 -18.97
N VAL A 363 14.66 -10.66 -19.65
CA VAL A 363 14.64 -10.46 -21.10
C VAL A 363 15.13 -11.75 -21.75
N LEU A 364 14.27 -12.39 -22.55
CA LEU A 364 14.57 -13.62 -23.29
C LEU A 364 15.29 -13.33 -24.61
N LYS A 365 14.89 -12.23 -25.28
CA LYS A 365 15.53 -11.71 -26.48
C LYS A 365 15.73 -10.21 -26.32
N SER A 366 16.97 -9.77 -26.31
CA SER A 366 17.32 -8.35 -26.20
C SER A 366 17.09 -7.59 -27.50
N ALA A 367 16.91 -6.28 -27.39
CA ALA A 367 16.86 -5.34 -28.51
C ALA A 367 17.67 -4.09 -28.17
N ALA A 368 17.85 -3.21 -29.15
CA ALA A 368 18.54 -1.94 -28.93
C ALA A 368 17.77 -1.11 -27.89
N VAL A 369 18.50 -0.69 -26.84
CA VAL A 369 17.93 0.09 -25.74
C VAL A 369 17.92 1.57 -26.11
N ASP A 370 16.75 2.19 -25.96
CA ASP A 370 16.59 3.64 -26.06
C ASP A 370 16.60 4.27 -24.66
N ILE A 371 17.61 5.11 -24.39
CA ILE A 371 17.75 5.84 -23.13
C ILE A 371 17.61 7.32 -23.44
N PRO A 372 16.61 8.02 -22.88
CA PRO A 372 16.43 9.44 -23.14
C PRO A 372 17.62 10.24 -22.57
N ASP A 373 18.05 11.24 -23.32
CA ASP A 373 19.09 12.18 -22.90
C ASP A 373 18.50 13.44 -22.22
N HIS A 374 17.26 13.78 -22.54
CA HIS A 374 16.50 14.89 -21.98
C HIS A 374 15.21 14.43 -21.29
N CYS A 375 14.79 15.19 -20.28
CA CYS A 375 13.59 14.90 -19.52
C CYS A 375 12.33 15.10 -20.38
N PRO A 376 11.46 14.08 -20.53
CA PRO A 376 10.27 14.18 -21.39
C PRO A 376 9.22 15.16 -20.86
N SER A 377 9.36 15.64 -19.61
CA SER A 377 8.45 16.62 -19.03
C SER A 377 8.93 18.07 -19.11
N CYS A 378 10.24 18.33 -19.12
CA CYS A 378 10.77 19.70 -19.01
C CYS A 378 11.94 20.01 -19.95
N GLY A 379 12.40 19.02 -20.73
CA GLY A 379 13.52 19.18 -21.66
C GLY A 379 14.90 19.26 -21.00
N GLU A 380 15.00 19.31 -19.66
CA GLU A 380 16.30 19.36 -18.97
C GLU A 380 17.15 18.12 -19.25
N LYS A 381 18.47 18.29 -19.40
CA LYS A 381 19.41 17.17 -19.56
C LYS A 381 19.36 16.24 -18.35
N LEU A 382 19.21 14.95 -18.62
CA LEU A 382 19.14 13.92 -17.58
C LEU A 382 20.54 13.57 -17.07
N GLN A 383 20.60 13.21 -15.78
CA GLN A 383 21.84 12.84 -15.10
C GLN A 383 21.72 11.43 -14.50
N TRP A 384 22.82 10.69 -14.52
CA TRP A 384 22.90 9.38 -13.89
C TRP A 384 23.31 9.52 -12.42
N GLU A 385 22.54 8.89 -11.54
CA GLU A 385 22.88 8.65 -10.15
C GLU A 385 22.90 7.14 -9.93
N SER A 386 24.09 6.54 -10.00
CA SER A 386 24.26 5.08 -10.02
C SER A 386 23.41 4.46 -11.15
N ASP A 387 22.48 3.56 -10.82
CA ASP A 387 21.63 2.88 -11.81
C ASP A 387 20.36 3.65 -12.19
N PHE A 388 20.18 4.84 -11.62
CA PHE A 388 18.98 5.67 -11.81
C PHE A 388 19.27 6.84 -12.74
N LEU A 389 18.37 7.05 -13.70
CA LEU A 389 18.36 8.24 -14.52
C LEU A 389 17.45 9.28 -13.87
N MET A 390 17.92 10.53 -13.75
CA MET A 390 17.32 11.56 -12.91
C MET A 390 17.14 12.87 -13.66
N CYS A 391 15.96 13.49 -13.50
CA CYS A 391 15.71 14.89 -13.83
C CYS A 391 16.01 15.75 -12.60
N VAL A 392 17.06 16.57 -12.69
CA VAL A 392 17.55 17.43 -11.60
C VAL A 392 16.83 18.78 -11.51
N ASN A 393 15.93 19.09 -12.45
CA ASN A 393 15.12 20.32 -12.43
C ASN A 393 13.95 20.23 -11.43
N HIS A 394 14.28 20.07 -10.15
CA HIS A 394 13.32 19.76 -9.09
C HIS A 394 12.29 20.86 -8.81
N ALA A 395 12.62 22.12 -9.14
CA ALA A 395 11.79 23.27 -8.84
C ALA A 395 10.75 23.57 -9.93
N ILE A 396 11.08 23.32 -11.20
CA ILE A 396 10.28 23.80 -12.35
C ILE A 396 9.70 22.64 -13.16
N CYS A 397 10.26 21.43 -13.07
CA CYS A 397 9.78 20.29 -13.85
C CYS A 397 8.28 20.02 -13.60
N PRO A 398 7.40 20.14 -14.62
CA PRO A 398 5.94 20.01 -14.44
C PRO A 398 5.55 18.68 -13.79
N ALA A 399 6.09 17.56 -14.27
CA ALA A 399 5.80 16.25 -13.71
C ALA A 399 6.23 16.10 -12.24
N GLN A 400 7.33 16.74 -11.84
CA GLN A 400 7.76 16.74 -10.44
C GLN A 400 6.84 17.59 -9.57
N VAL A 401 6.45 18.78 -10.03
CA VAL A 401 5.55 19.68 -9.29
C VAL A 401 4.17 19.05 -9.14
N ILE A 402 3.57 18.57 -10.23
CA ILE A 402 2.29 17.84 -10.23
C ILE A 402 2.39 16.60 -9.32
N GLY A 403 3.45 15.81 -9.47
CA GLY A 403 3.65 14.60 -8.68
C GLY A 403 3.82 14.87 -7.19
N LYS A 404 4.51 15.95 -6.80
CA LYS A 404 4.64 16.38 -5.40
C LYS A 404 3.31 16.86 -4.85
N MET A 405 2.54 17.63 -5.63
CA MET A 405 1.25 18.12 -5.19
C MET A 405 0.23 16.99 -4.99
N ALA A 406 0.12 16.07 -5.96
CA ALA A 406 -0.74 14.89 -5.83
C ALA A 406 -0.29 13.95 -4.70
N TYR A 407 1.03 13.83 -4.47
CA TYR A 407 1.57 13.04 -3.36
C TYR A 407 1.13 13.57 -2.00
N PHE A 408 1.05 14.88 -1.81
CA PHE A 408 0.58 15.49 -0.56
C PHE A 408 -0.81 14.99 -0.18
N PHE A 409 -1.79 15.14 -1.08
CA PHE A 409 -3.17 14.70 -0.82
C PHE A 409 -3.28 13.18 -0.69
N LYS A 410 -2.52 12.42 -1.49
CA LYS A 410 -2.45 10.96 -1.37
C LYS A 410 -1.98 10.50 0.01
N ILE A 411 -0.97 11.16 0.59
CA ILE A 411 -0.47 10.79 1.91
C ILE A 411 -1.38 11.28 3.02
N LEU A 412 -1.98 12.46 2.87
CA LEU A 412 -2.99 12.97 3.80
C LEU A 412 -4.19 12.02 3.88
N ALA A 413 -4.63 11.50 2.73
CA ALA A 413 -5.63 10.44 2.55
C ALA A 413 -7.00 10.65 3.23
N ASN A 414 -7.32 11.90 3.57
CA ASN A 414 -8.64 12.37 3.96
C ASN A 414 -9.26 13.25 2.85
N ASN A 415 -8.67 13.20 1.65
CA ASN A 415 -9.08 13.97 0.48
C ASN A 415 -8.65 13.23 -0.80
N ASP A 416 -9.64 12.79 -1.59
CA ASP A 416 -9.43 11.97 -2.79
C ASP A 416 -9.57 12.75 -4.11
N GLY A 417 -10.08 13.99 -4.07
CA GLY A 417 -10.39 14.80 -5.25
C GLY A 417 -9.18 15.40 -5.96
N PHE A 418 -8.03 15.49 -5.28
CA PHE A 418 -6.79 16.08 -5.81
C PHE A 418 -5.81 15.03 -6.36
N GLY A 419 -6.32 14.15 -7.21
CA GLY A 419 -5.52 13.21 -8.01
C GLY A 419 -4.70 13.89 -9.12
N ILE A 420 -3.88 13.10 -9.85
CA ILE A 420 -2.96 13.62 -10.90
C ILE A 420 -3.69 14.46 -11.94
N ALA A 421 -4.88 14.05 -12.39
CA ALA A 421 -5.65 14.78 -13.40
C ALA A 421 -6.11 16.16 -12.90
N THR A 422 -6.69 16.23 -11.69
CA THR A 422 -7.10 17.48 -11.05
C THR A 422 -5.90 18.41 -10.87
N ILE A 423 -4.80 17.89 -10.30
CA ILE A 423 -3.58 18.68 -10.07
C ILE A 423 -2.96 19.17 -11.38
N LYS A 424 -2.98 18.37 -12.45
CA LYS A 424 -2.49 18.78 -13.77
C LYS A 424 -3.30 19.97 -14.30
N LYS A 425 -4.63 19.93 -14.18
CA LYS A 425 -5.50 21.04 -14.59
C LYS A 425 -5.26 22.32 -13.78
N LEU A 426 -5.06 22.19 -12.46
CA LEU A 426 -4.65 23.31 -11.61
C LEU A 426 -3.27 23.87 -12.03
N TYR A 427 -2.35 22.98 -12.39
CA TYR A 427 -1.02 23.37 -12.90
C TYR A 427 -1.12 24.14 -14.22
N GLU A 428 -2.00 23.74 -15.14
CA GLU A 428 -2.26 24.48 -16.38
C GLU A 428 -2.74 25.93 -16.09
N HIS A 429 -3.42 26.14 -14.96
CA HIS A 429 -3.90 27.46 -14.49
C HIS A 429 -2.95 28.17 -13.51
N GLY A 430 -1.66 27.82 -13.52
CA GLY A 430 -0.65 28.56 -12.74
C GLY A 430 -0.49 28.15 -11.27
N ILE A 431 -1.24 27.14 -10.79
CA ILE A 431 -1.06 26.61 -9.44
C ILE A 431 0.21 25.75 -9.38
N ARG A 432 1.11 26.06 -8.45
CA ARG A 432 2.43 25.42 -8.30
C ARG A 432 2.72 24.90 -6.89
N LYS A 433 1.90 25.29 -5.90
CA LYS A 433 2.07 24.98 -4.48
C LYS A 433 0.78 24.45 -3.86
N ILE A 434 0.89 23.68 -2.80
CA ILE A 434 -0.27 23.15 -2.05
C ILE A 434 -1.01 24.30 -1.36
N SER A 435 -0.28 25.24 -0.78
CA SER A 435 -0.83 26.42 -0.11
C SER A 435 -1.77 27.22 -1.01
N GLN A 436 -1.48 27.31 -2.32
CA GLN A 436 -2.33 27.95 -3.32
C GLN A 436 -3.63 27.16 -3.60
N ILE A 437 -3.62 25.84 -3.43
CA ILE A 437 -4.82 25.02 -3.60
C ILE A 437 -5.82 25.31 -2.47
N TYR A 438 -5.34 25.48 -1.24
CA TYR A 438 -6.17 25.77 -0.08
C TYR A 438 -6.80 27.18 -0.11
N THR A 439 -6.33 28.08 -0.99
CA THR A 439 -6.95 29.41 -1.20
C THR A 439 -8.06 29.41 -2.24
N LEU A 440 -8.27 28.32 -2.99
CA LEU A 440 -9.23 28.28 -4.09
C LEU A 440 -10.68 28.27 -3.60
N SER A 441 -11.49 29.14 -4.20
CA SER A 441 -12.94 29.13 -4.05
C SER A 441 -13.61 28.25 -5.10
N VAL A 442 -14.92 27.99 -4.92
CA VAL A 442 -15.75 27.30 -5.91
C VAL A 442 -15.72 28.05 -7.26
N ASN A 443 -15.72 29.38 -7.21
CA ASN A 443 -15.70 30.23 -8.41
C ASN A 443 -14.36 30.11 -9.15
N ASP A 444 -13.23 30.07 -8.43
CA ASP A 444 -11.91 29.91 -9.03
C ASP A 444 -11.81 28.57 -9.78
N LEU A 445 -12.28 27.47 -9.15
CA LEU A 445 -12.29 26.15 -9.77
C LEU A 445 -13.24 26.10 -10.99
N SER A 446 -14.42 26.70 -10.90
CA SER A 446 -15.34 26.77 -12.04
C SER A 446 -14.73 27.56 -13.20
N ALA A 447 -14.01 28.66 -12.92
CA ALA A 447 -13.29 29.43 -13.95
C ALA A 447 -12.14 28.63 -14.60
N MET A 448 -11.56 27.67 -13.88
CA MET A 448 -10.57 26.73 -14.43
C MET A 448 -11.22 25.58 -15.22
N GLY A 449 -12.55 25.59 -15.40
CA GLY A 449 -13.32 24.62 -16.18
C GLY A 449 -13.73 23.37 -15.41
N PHE A 450 -13.71 23.37 -14.08
CA PHE A 450 -14.34 22.30 -13.29
C PHE A 450 -15.86 22.50 -13.28
N GLY A 451 -16.64 21.42 -13.37
CA GLY A 451 -18.10 21.51 -13.25
C GLY A 451 -18.51 21.95 -11.84
N GLU A 452 -19.64 22.66 -11.72
CA GLU A 452 -20.09 23.28 -10.46
C GLU A 452 -20.10 22.30 -9.27
N LYS A 453 -20.71 21.12 -9.44
CA LYS A 453 -20.74 20.07 -8.41
C LYS A 453 -19.33 19.61 -8.02
N THR A 454 -18.44 19.44 -8.99
CA THR A 454 -17.05 19.05 -8.77
C THR A 454 -16.29 20.14 -8.00
N SER A 455 -16.49 21.41 -8.37
CA SER A 455 -15.90 22.56 -7.67
C SER A 455 -16.34 22.62 -6.21
N ILE A 456 -17.64 22.45 -5.95
CA ILE A 456 -18.19 22.38 -4.58
C ILE A 456 -17.58 21.20 -3.81
N ASN A 457 -17.51 20.02 -4.43
CA ASN A 457 -16.93 18.83 -3.81
C ASN A 457 -15.45 19.04 -3.44
N LEU A 458 -14.63 19.57 -4.35
CA LEU A 458 -13.21 19.83 -4.10
C LEU A 458 -12.99 20.79 -2.93
N VAL A 459 -13.77 21.87 -2.85
CA VAL A 459 -13.70 22.82 -1.72
C VAL A 459 -14.16 22.16 -0.42
N ASN A 460 -15.22 21.35 -0.44
CA ASN A 460 -15.67 20.62 0.74
C ASN A 460 -14.62 19.61 1.22
N GLN A 461 -13.92 18.94 0.31
CA GLN A 461 -12.83 18.03 0.65
C GLN A 461 -11.60 18.77 1.23
N LEU A 462 -11.31 20.01 0.81
CA LEU A 462 -10.28 20.84 1.46
C LEU A 462 -10.69 21.26 2.89
N LYS A 463 -11.97 21.57 3.12
CA LYS A 463 -12.46 21.85 4.48
C LYS A 463 -12.35 20.61 5.35
N ARG A 464 -12.85 19.48 4.86
CA ARG A 464 -12.78 18.16 5.50
C ARG A 464 -11.34 17.81 5.88
N SER A 465 -10.38 18.05 4.98
CA SER A 465 -8.98 17.68 5.22
C SER A 465 -8.32 18.43 6.38
N THR A 466 -8.88 19.59 6.78
CA THR A 466 -8.42 20.38 7.93
C THR A 466 -9.18 20.06 9.21
N SER A 467 -10.46 19.70 9.12
CA SER A 467 -11.32 19.44 10.29
C SER A 467 -11.21 18.01 10.83
N GLU A 468 -11.06 17.03 9.94
CA GLU A 468 -10.88 15.63 10.35
C GLU A 468 -9.54 15.45 11.05
N GLN A 469 -9.57 14.67 12.13
CA GLN A 469 -8.36 14.36 12.87
C GLN A 469 -7.42 13.49 12.01
N ILE A 470 -6.16 13.92 11.90
CA ILE A 470 -5.10 13.21 11.19
C ILE A 470 -3.83 13.14 12.04
N GLU A 471 -3.01 12.12 11.85
CA GLU A 471 -1.78 12.01 12.60
C GLU A 471 -0.74 13.07 12.17
N ASP A 472 -0.08 13.71 13.13
CA ASP A 472 0.94 14.74 12.88
C ASP A 472 2.11 14.23 12.02
N TRP A 473 2.53 12.97 12.21
CA TRP A 473 3.57 12.33 11.41
C TRP A 473 3.12 12.11 9.96
N ARG A 474 1.82 11.91 9.74
CA ARG A 474 1.23 11.73 8.41
C ARG A 474 1.18 13.06 7.68
N PHE A 475 0.76 14.11 8.37
CA PHE A 475 0.82 15.48 7.86
C PHE A 475 2.26 15.87 7.46
N LEU A 476 3.26 15.61 8.32
CA LEU A 476 4.66 15.83 7.98
C LEU A 476 5.12 14.99 6.77
N ALA A 477 4.72 13.72 6.71
CA ALA A 477 5.08 12.84 5.60
C ALA A 477 4.52 13.31 4.24
N ALA A 478 3.37 14.02 4.24
CA ALA A 478 2.74 14.51 3.02
C ALA A 478 3.61 15.50 2.24
N PHE A 479 4.50 16.23 2.92
CA PHE A 479 5.47 17.13 2.27
C PHE A 479 6.56 16.38 1.49
N GLY A 480 6.70 15.07 1.68
CA GLY A 480 7.54 14.22 0.84
C GLY A 480 9.05 14.49 0.96
N VAL A 481 9.51 14.91 2.14
CA VAL A 481 10.91 15.17 2.46
C VAL A 481 11.77 13.94 2.15
N ASN A 482 12.89 14.15 1.46
CA ASN A 482 13.77 13.05 1.04
C ASN A 482 14.29 12.29 2.27
N ARG A 483 14.29 10.95 2.19
CA ARG A 483 14.64 10.02 3.29
C ARG A 483 13.78 10.13 4.57
N LEU A 484 12.76 10.98 4.60
CA LEU A 484 11.81 11.11 5.71
C LEU A 484 10.44 10.56 5.29
N GLY A 485 10.38 9.24 5.06
CA GLY A 485 9.11 8.55 4.79
C GLY A 485 8.23 8.46 6.05
N MET A 486 6.98 8.01 5.91
CA MET A 486 5.99 8.02 7.00
C MET A 486 6.50 7.40 8.32
N GLY A 487 7.19 6.25 8.26
CA GLY A 487 7.79 5.60 9.44
C GLY A 487 8.87 6.43 10.11
N ASN A 488 9.69 7.11 9.31
CA ASN A 488 10.73 8.00 9.81
C ASN A 488 10.11 9.30 10.37
N CYS A 489 9.02 9.82 9.79
CA CYS A 489 8.28 10.94 10.39
C CYS A 489 7.80 10.58 11.79
N GLU A 490 7.14 9.43 11.95
CA GLU A 490 6.65 8.99 13.26
C GLU A 490 7.79 8.80 14.26
N ASN A 491 8.89 8.17 13.83
CA ASN A 491 10.07 7.99 14.67
C ASN A 491 10.70 9.33 15.11
N LEU A 492 10.78 10.31 14.21
CA LEU A 492 11.21 11.66 14.52
C LEU A 492 10.26 12.32 15.55
N LEU A 493 8.95 12.17 15.35
CA LEU A 493 7.93 12.79 16.20
C LEU A 493 7.76 12.11 17.56
N LYS A 494 8.19 10.85 17.73
CA LYS A 494 8.38 10.21 19.05
C LYS A 494 9.45 10.91 19.89
N SER A 495 10.42 11.57 19.25
CA SER A 495 11.50 12.27 19.96
C SER A 495 11.25 13.78 20.10
N TYR A 496 10.65 14.40 19.08
CA TYR A 496 10.44 15.85 19.02
C TYR A 496 9.07 16.20 18.45
N SER A 497 8.31 17.05 19.14
CA SER A 497 7.02 17.57 18.64
C SER A 497 7.16 18.24 17.27
N ILE A 498 6.12 18.18 16.44
CA ILE A 498 6.12 18.74 15.07
C ILE A 498 6.56 20.21 15.01
N ASN A 499 6.22 21.02 16.02
CA ASN A 499 6.59 22.44 16.10
C ASN A 499 8.10 22.70 16.33
N LYS A 500 8.89 21.67 16.67
CA LYS A 500 10.33 21.78 16.96
C LYS A 500 11.21 21.28 15.82
N ILE A 501 10.67 20.54 14.86
CA ILE A 501 11.47 19.82 13.85
C ILE A 501 12.33 20.74 12.98
N PHE A 502 11.85 21.96 12.69
CA PHE A 502 12.59 22.95 11.89
C PHE A 502 13.74 23.63 12.64
N LYS A 503 13.89 23.36 13.94
CA LYS A 503 15.00 23.88 14.77
C LYS A 503 16.07 22.82 15.04
N LEU A 504 15.86 21.59 14.57
CA LEU A 504 16.78 20.49 14.82
C LEU A 504 18.03 20.61 13.95
N TYR A 505 19.18 20.28 14.53
CA TYR A 505 20.45 20.17 13.84
C TYR A 505 20.87 18.70 13.66
N LEU A 506 21.92 18.46 12.86
CA LEU A 506 22.32 17.13 12.39
C LEU A 506 22.47 16.14 13.54
N GLU A 507 23.21 16.52 14.57
CA GLU A 507 23.54 15.66 15.72
C GLU A 507 22.27 15.23 16.48
N GLN A 508 21.28 16.13 16.62
CA GLN A 508 20.01 15.79 17.29
C GLN A 508 19.18 14.76 16.52
N ILE A 509 19.24 14.79 15.18
CA ILE A 509 18.51 13.81 14.35
C ILE A 509 19.30 12.50 14.30
N SER A 510 20.63 12.54 14.23
CA SER A 510 21.45 11.31 14.23
C SER A 510 21.45 10.57 15.56
N ASP A 511 21.14 11.25 16.66
CA ASP A 511 20.98 10.63 17.98
C ASP A 511 19.69 9.79 18.11
N ILE A 512 18.74 9.94 17.18
CA ILE A 512 17.50 9.17 17.15
C ILE A 512 17.77 7.80 16.49
N ASP A 513 17.36 6.74 17.18
CA ASP A 513 17.51 5.35 16.69
C ASP A 513 16.87 5.18 15.32
N GLY A 514 17.60 4.62 14.35
CA GLY A 514 17.13 4.48 12.96
C GLY A 514 17.56 5.59 12.00
N PHE A 515 18.21 6.66 12.46
CA PHE A 515 18.78 7.70 11.61
C PHE A 515 20.31 7.69 11.59
N ALA A 516 20.89 7.24 10.47
CA ALA A 516 22.33 7.41 10.23
C ALA A 516 22.68 8.88 9.92
N GLU A 517 23.94 9.26 10.15
CA GLU A 517 24.43 10.64 9.98
C GLU A 517 24.15 11.23 8.59
N LEU A 518 24.40 10.46 7.53
CA LEU A 518 24.11 10.88 6.15
C LEU A 518 22.61 11.14 5.94
N THR A 519 21.77 10.26 6.50
CA THR A 519 20.32 10.39 6.46
C THR A 519 19.86 11.62 7.24
N ALA A 520 20.41 11.86 8.43
CA ALA A 520 20.12 13.02 9.26
C ALA A 520 20.43 14.34 8.52
N LYS A 521 21.60 14.43 7.86
CA LYS A 521 21.97 15.60 7.05
C LYS A 521 20.95 15.89 5.95
N MET A 522 20.52 14.86 5.22
CA MET A 522 19.51 14.98 4.16
C MET A 522 18.15 15.43 4.72
N ILE A 523 17.76 14.93 5.90
CA ILE A 523 16.53 15.32 6.58
C ILE A 523 16.56 16.78 6.99
N VAL A 524 17.63 17.27 7.63
CA VAL A 524 17.76 18.70 8.01
C VAL A 524 17.59 19.59 6.78
N THR A 525 18.29 19.24 5.69
CA THR A 525 18.22 19.99 4.43
C THR A 525 16.80 19.98 3.85
N GLY A 526 16.15 18.81 3.88
CA GLY A 526 14.80 18.64 3.37
C GLY A 526 13.71 19.30 4.22
N LEU A 527 13.85 19.33 5.55
CA LEU A 527 12.95 20.09 6.43
C LEU A 527 13.06 21.58 6.14
N ASN A 528 14.27 22.11 6.02
CA ASN A 528 14.47 23.52 5.69
C ASN A 528 13.84 23.91 4.34
N SER A 529 13.85 23.01 3.34
CA SER A 529 13.28 23.30 2.01
C SER A 529 11.75 23.36 1.99
N ILE A 530 11.06 22.67 2.91
CA ILE A 530 9.60 22.68 3.00
C ILE A 530 9.04 23.71 4.00
N LYS A 531 9.89 24.33 4.81
CA LYS A 531 9.47 25.19 5.95
C LYS A 531 8.47 26.28 5.55
N SER A 532 8.73 26.99 4.44
CA SER A 532 7.85 28.08 4.00
C SER A 532 6.45 27.60 3.63
N GLU A 533 6.35 26.46 2.96
CA GLU A 533 5.08 25.84 2.59
C GLU A 533 4.36 25.29 3.83
N PHE A 534 5.10 24.68 4.75
CA PHE A 534 4.59 24.20 6.03
C PHE A 534 3.99 25.33 6.87
N ASP A 535 4.70 26.46 6.98
CA ASP A 535 4.25 27.63 7.75
C ASP A 535 2.95 28.21 7.17
N LEU A 536 2.81 28.25 5.83
CA LEU A 536 1.59 28.68 5.15
C LEU A 536 0.42 27.73 5.44
N LEU A 537 0.64 26.42 5.34
CA LEU A 537 -0.41 25.42 5.58
C LEU A 537 -0.82 25.34 7.05
N SER A 538 0.10 25.62 7.98
CA SER A 538 -0.20 25.64 9.42
C SER A 538 -1.25 26.69 9.80
N GLN A 539 -1.46 27.71 8.96
CA GLN A 539 -2.50 28.73 9.17
C GLN A 539 -3.92 28.17 9.10
N TYR A 540 -4.12 27.05 8.39
CA TYR A 540 -5.41 26.38 8.24
C TYR A 540 -5.77 25.48 9.45
N ARG A 541 -4.91 25.42 10.48
CA ARG A 541 -5.15 24.73 11.76
C ARG A 541 -5.70 23.30 11.60
N PHE A 542 -4.95 22.47 10.87
CA PHE A 542 -5.25 21.04 10.77
C PHE A 542 -5.45 20.43 12.16
N ASN A 543 -6.48 19.61 12.29
CA ASN A 543 -6.76 18.83 13.50
C ASN A 543 -5.73 17.67 13.63
N LEU A 544 -4.56 17.97 14.20
CA LEU A 544 -3.46 17.02 14.29
C LEU A 544 -3.51 16.21 15.59
N GLU A 545 -3.67 14.90 15.49
CA GLU A 545 -3.36 13.94 16.56
C GLU A 545 -1.84 13.94 16.78
N GLN A 546 -1.42 14.38 17.97
CA GLN A 546 0.00 14.49 18.32
C GLN A 546 0.59 13.11 18.62
N THR A 547 1.75 12.81 18.04
CA THR A 547 2.52 11.62 18.43
C THR A 547 3.00 11.77 19.88
N PRO A 548 2.68 10.83 20.79
CA PRO A 548 3.19 10.86 22.15
C PRO A 548 4.73 10.81 22.17
N LEU A 549 5.35 11.70 22.94
CA LEU A 549 6.80 11.71 23.05
C LEU A 549 7.26 10.53 23.91
N GLN A 550 8.35 9.87 23.51
CA GLN A 550 8.89 8.70 24.20
C GLN A 550 9.22 8.99 25.67
N LYS A 551 9.66 10.21 25.98
CA LYS A 551 9.91 10.68 27.35
C LYS A 551 8.65 10.80 28.21
N ASP A 552 7.48 10.97 27.58
CA ASP A 552 6.19 11.15 28.26
C ASP A 552 5.47 9.80 28.44
N LEU A 553 5.89 8.76 27.68
CA LEU A 553 5.40 7.38 27.79
C LEU A 553 6.12 6.56 28.89
N ALA A 554 7.16 7.11 29.51
CA ALA A 554 7.91 6.42 30.56
C ALA A 554 7.19 6.56 31.92
N GLU A 555 6.16 5.75 32.15
CA GLU A 555 5.56 5.56 33.49
C GLU A 555 6.47 4.75 34.45
N PHE A 556 7.63 4.26 33.99
CA PHE A 556 8.67 3.69 34.86
C PHE A 556 9.84 4.66 34.98
N SER A 557 9.84 5.50 36.02
CA SER A 557 11.02 6.28 36.41
C SER A 557 12.02 5.37 37.14
N HIS A 558 12.89 4.71 36.39
CA HIS A 558 14.10 4.14 36.96
C HIS A 558 15.00 5.30 37.46
N GLN A 559 15.73 5.13 38.58
CA GLN A 559 16.59 6.19 39.16
C GLN A 559 17.65 6.71 38.16
N LEU A 560 18.02 5.87 37.19
CA LEU A 560 18.98 6.20 36.14
C LEU A 560 18.34 6.76 34.85
N SER A 561 17.03 7.02 34.83
CA SER A 561 16.36 7.63 33.68
C SER A 561 16.99 9.00 33.35
N GLY A 562 17.27 9.24 32.07
CA GLY A 562 17.95 10.43 31.57
C GLY A 562 19.48 10.42 31.67
N LYS A 563 20.08 9.44 32.39
CA LYS A 563 21.55 9.33 32.51
C LYS A 563 22.19 8.87 31.21
N LYS A 564 23.36 9.41 30.89
CA LYS A 564 24.14 9.08 29.70
C LYS A 564 25.15 7.98 29.99
N VAL A 565 24.95 6.81 29.38
CA VAL A 565 25.74 5.60 29.66
C VAL A 565 26.43 5.09 28.41
N ILE A 566 27.68 4.65 28.55
CA ILE A 566 28.47 4.02 27.49
C ILE A 566 28.86 2.62 27.91
N PHE A 567 28.71 1.66 26.99
CA PHE A 567 29.15 0.28 27.20
C PHE A 567 30.42 -0.01 26.41
N THR A 568 31.44 -0.56 27.07
CA THR A 568 32.72 -0.92 26.43
C THR A 568 33.31 -2.21 27.00
N GLY A 569 34.09 -2.94 26.19
CA GLY A 569 34.62 -4.27 26.57
C GLY A 569 33.70 -5.42 26.15
N LYS A 570 34.19 -6.65 26.34
CA LYS A 570 33.44 -7.90 26.15
C LYS A 570 32.55 -8.12 27.36
N MET A 571 31.25 -8.25 27.12
CA MET A 571 30.23 -8.31 28.16
C MET A 571 29.69 -9.73 28.33
N SER A 572 29.07 -10.02 29.48
CA SER A 572 28.43 -11.31 29.77
C SER A 572 27.17 -11.55 28.93
N SER A 573 26.40 -10.49 28.67
CA SER A 573 25.27 -10.46 27.72
C SER A 573 25.62 -9.71 26.43
N SER A 574 24.83 -9.88 25.35
CA SER A 574 25.07 -9.11 24.13
C SER A 574 24.99 -7.61 24.43
N ARG A 575 25.96 -6.84 23.91
CA ARG A 575 26.03 -5.40 24.18
C ARG A 575 24.77 -4.70 23.67
N GLU A 576 24.21 -5.22 22.58
CA GLU A 576 22.97 -4.80 21.97
C GLU A 576 21.77 -5.02 22.90
N ALA A 577 21.67 -6.17 23.57
CA ALA A 577 20.62 -6.44 24.56
C ALA A 577 20.71 -5.49 25.76
N MET A 578 21.91 -5.27 26.30
CA MET A 578 22.09 -4.32 27.41
C MET A 578 21.75 -2.89 27.03
N LYS A 579 22.13 -2.45 25.83
CA LYS A 579 21.74 -1.14 25.31
C LYS A 579 20.24 -1.02 25.13
N LYS A 580 19.58 -2.08 24.65
CA LYS A 580 18.13 -2.12 24.47
C LYS A 580 17.40 -2.02 25.81
N TYR A 581 17.84 -2.78 26.80
CA TYR A 581 17.28 -2.72 28.16
C TYR A 581 17.53 -1.37 28.84
N ALA A 582 18.75 -0.83 28.74
CA ALA A 582 19.07 0.51 29.24
C ALA A 582 18.11 1.57 28.65
N LYS A 583 17.92 1.54 27.32
CA LYS A 583 16.99 2.43 26.64
C LYS A 583 15.54 2.22 27.09
N SER A 584 15.10 0.98 27.37
CA SER A 584 13.72 0.72 27.82
C SER A 584 13.42 1.26 29.22
N ILE A 585 14.42 1.43 30.07
CA ILE A 585 14.28 2.04 31.42
C ILE A 585 14.66 3.53 31.44
N GLY A 586 14.77 4.17 30.26
CA GLY A 586 14.99 5.61 30.14
C GLY A 586 16.44 6.08 30.15
N ILE A 587 17.43 5.18 30.13
CA ILE A 587 18.86 5.52 30.05
C ILE A 587 19.23 5.94 28.62
N GLN A 588 19.98 7.04 28.49
CA GLN A 588 20.51 7.53 27.21
C GLN A 588 21.83 6.82 26.88
N VAL A 589 21.79 5.85 25.97
CA VAL A 589 23.02 5.17 25.52
C VAL A 589 23.76 6.02 24.49
N VAL A 590 24.98 6.46 24.82
CA VAL A 590 25.81 7.28 23.92
C VAL A 590 27.00 6.49 23.37
N SER A 591 27.58 6.95 22.25
CA SER A 591 28.65 6.24 21.54
C SER A 591 30.06 6.75 21.85
N SER A 592 30.18 7.96 22.43
CA SER A 592 31.44 8.65 22.74
C SER A 592 31.42 9.27 24.13
N ILE A 593 32.59 9.26 24.79
CA ILE A 593 32.78 9.83 26.13
C ILE A 593 32.91 11.35 25.99
N SER A 594 32.11 12.09 26.77
CA SER A 594 32.15 13.54 26.88
C SER A 594 32.00 13.97 28.34
N ALA A 595 32.20 15.25 28.64
CA ALA A 595 31.90 15.82 29.96
C ALA A 595 30.40 15.72 30.37
N LYS A 596 29.51 15.32 29.45
CA LYS A 596 28.09 15.08 29.72
C LYS A 596 27.77 13.61 29.96
N THR A 597 28.74 12.72 29.83
CA THR A 597 28.54 11.28 30.06
C THR A 597 28.52 11.03 31.57
N ASP A 598 27.50 10.34 32.07
CA ASP A 598 27.40 10.03 33.49
C ASP A 598 28.20 8.76 33.84
N TYR A 599 28.06 7.69 33.05
CA TYR A 599 28.67 6.39 33.34
C TYR A 599 29.37 5.73 32.15
N LEU A 600 30.51 5.10 32.43
CA LEU A 600 31.19 4.15 31.55
C LEU A 600 31.07 2.75 32.15
N VAL A 601 30.23 1.90 31.57
CA VAL A 601 30.08 0.49 31.95
C VAL A 601 31.14 -0.34 31.23
N VAL A 602 31.99 -1.01 32.01
CA VAL A 602 33.14 -1.78 31.56
C VAL A 602 32.92 -3.29 31.74
N GLY A 603 33.12 -4.04 30.67
CA GLY A 603 33.24 -5.50 30.68
C GLY A 603 34.71 -5.96 30.68
N GLU A 604 34.96 -7.18 30.22
CA GLU A 604 36.32 -7.71 30.06
C GLU A 604 37.07 -7.08 28.86
N LYS A 605 38.41 -7.08 28.89
CA LYS A 605 39.27 -6.65 27.77
C LYS A 605 38.95 -5.25 27.21
N VAL A 606 38.75 -4.28 28.09
CA VAL A 606 38.52 -2.87 27.71
C VAL A 606 39.83 -2.22 27.24
N GLY A 607 39.75 -1.40 26.18
CA GLY A 607 40.89 -0.62 25.72
C GLY A 607 41.20 0.57 26.62
N GLN A 608 42.47 0.73 26.99
CA GLN A 608 43.00 1.77 27.89
C GLN A 608 42.48 3.19 27.59
N LYS A 609 42.41 3.56 26.29
CA LYS A 609 42.00 4.91 25.84
C LYS A 609 40.62 5.36 26.33
N LYS A 610 39.68 4.43 26.50
CA LYS A 610 38.32 4.76 26.97
C LYS A 610 38.28 4.97 28.48
N ILE A 611 39.11 4.25 29.22
CA ILE A 611 39.27 4.43 30.67
C ILE A 611 39.91 5.81 30.92
N GLU A 612 41.02 6.10 30.23
CA GLU A 612 41.71 7.40 30.30
C GLU A 612 40.78 8.57 29.92
N SER A 613 39.92 8.38 28.91
CA SER A 613 38.94 9.42 28.51
C SER A 613 37.87 9.62 29.57
N ALA A 614 37.38 8.55 30.22
CA ALA A 614 36.41 8.65 31.30
C ALA A 614 37.00 9.39 32.51
N GLU A 615 38.22 9.02 32.93
CA GLU A 615 38.95 9.69 34.00
C GLU A 615 39.15 11.19 33.70
N LYS A 616 39.58 11.53 32.47
CA LYS A 616 39.78 12.92 32.03
C LYS A 616 38.51 13.76 32.13
N TYR A 617 37.35 13.18 31.81
CA TYR A 617 36.07 13.88 31.80
C TYR A 617 35.27 13.74 33.10
N GLY A 618 35.84 13.08 34.12
CA GLY A 618 35.17 12.86 35.41
C GLY A 618 33.96 11.92 35.33
N VAL A 619 33.95 11.01 34.36
CA VAL A 619 32.86 10.04 34.14
C VAL A 619 33.03 8.84 35.07
N GLU A 620 31.95 8.43 35.73
CA GLU A 620 31.99 7.33 36.70
C GLU A 620 32.13 5.97 35.97
N ILE A 621 33.09 5.16 36.40
CA ILE A 621 33.38 3.85 35.77
C ILE A 621 32.71 2.75 36.59
N LEU A 622 31.80 2.01 35.97
CA LEU A 622 31.06 0.91 36.59
C LEU A 622 31.44 -0.43 35.97
N SER A 623 31.64 -1.45 36.80
CA SER A 623 31.68 -2.83 36.28
C SER A 623 30.30 -3.24 35.75
N GLU A 624 30.26 -4.19 34.82
CA GLU A 624 29.01 -4.78 34.33
C GLU A 624 28.11 -5.25 35.49
N THR A 625 28.68 -5.92 36.49
CA THR A 625 27.95 -6.40 37.68
C THR A 625 27.35 -5.26 38.51
N ASN A 626 28.09 -4.16 38.70
CA ASN A 626 27.59 -3.01 39.46
C ASN A 626 26.48 -2.30 38.69
N TYR A 627 26.64 -2.14 37.38
CA TYR A 627 25.58 -1.60 36.51
C TYR A 627 24.31 -2.45 36.58
N LEU A 628 24.44 -3.77 36.46
CA LEU A 628 23.30 -4.69 36.57
C LEU A 628 22.62 -4.60 37.93
N SER A 629 23.40 -4.46 39.01
CA SER A 629 22.83 -4.28 40.36
C SER A 629 22.05 -2.97 40.47
N MET A 630 22.58 -1.87 39.91
CA MET A 630 21.91 -0.57 39.92
C MET A 630 20.62 -0.52 39.10
N ILE A 631 20.46 -1.39 38.09
CA ILE A 631 19.24 -1.44 37.27
C ILE A 631 18.22 -2.51 37.71
N THR A 632 18.61 -3.39 38.63
CA THR A 632 17.76 -4.49 39.13
C THR A 632 17.22 -4.22 40.54
N LEU A 633 17.78 -3.25 41.28
CA LEU A 633 17.25 -2.79 42.56
C LEU A 633 15.96 -1.96 42.34
N ILE A 634 14.81 -2.64 42.51
CA ILE A 634 13.49 -2.04 42.81
C ILE A 634 13.12 -2.47 44.24
#